data_AF-A0A6A6R9J6-F1
#
_entry.id   AF-A0A6A6R9J6-F1
#
_cell.length_a   1.000
_cell.length_b   1.000
_cell.length_c   1.000
_cell.angle_alpha   90.00
_cell.angle_beta   90.00
_cell.angle_gamma   90.00
#
_symmetry.space_group_name_H-M   'P 1'
#
loop_
_entity.id
_entity.type
_entity.pdbx_description
1 polymer ?
#
loop_
_entity_poly.entity_id
_entity_poly.type
_entity_poly.pdbx_seq_one_letter_code
_entity_poly.pdbx_strand_id
1 'polypeptide(L)'
;MGQLNSRSQAPLEDPALGGSIRHIEELRLFELGDARYLAVPLARTVQLPSIAETPTGKISVTVVLTPQGQIPNQTWVDNNFKEWYASDDVFHHDFLANVVFVSAETEPAGLTQMSDHMRHTWNTSWCTSVPQTSVGPEVSSGPYVFWNGQLCKAYRLYDDTNQAFIVGTKPKTSTGFENLRVSGDFYTTLSLAVPSRIPQDRSAMRPLDGLRFAVKDVFEIEGLRTTAGCRAYYSLSKPASKTAPTVQKLIDAGAQLIGTLKLGSLITREEPTESTDYQAPFNPRGDGYQSAWSSSGGSGAAIAAYDWLDFTISTDTKKG
;
A
#
# COMPACT_ATOMS: atom_id res chain seq x y z
N MET A 1 -23.90 66.95 -21.71
CA MET A 1 -25.08 66.17 -22.13
C MET A 1 -24.58 64.86 -22.71
N GLY A 2 -24.84 63.74 -22.03
CA GLY A 2 -24.39 62.39 -22.41
C GLY A 2 -24.59 61.45 -21.22
N GLN A 3 -25.75 60.79 -21.18
CA GLN A 3 -26.24 59.97 -20.07
C GLN A 3 -25.39 58.71 -19.87
N LEU A 4 -25.01 58.45 -18.61
CA LEU A 4 -24.51 57.15 -18.15
C LEU A 4 -25.71 56.23 -17.93
N ASN A 5 -25.78 55.14 -18.71
CA ASN A 5 -26.78 54.09 -18.55
C ASN A 5 -26.55 53.33 -17.24
N SER A 6 -27.49 53.47 -16.30
CA SER A 6 -27.62 52.65 -15.10
C SER A 6 -28.07 51.24 -15.48
N ARG A 7 -27.19 50.24 -15.39
CA ARG A 7 -27.59 48.84 -15.31
C ARG A 7 -27.92 48.52 -13.86
N SER A 8 -29.14 48.05 -13.62
CA SER A 8 -29.62 47.58 -12.32
C SER A 8 -28.76 46.41 -11.83
N GLN A 9 -28.13 46.57 -10.68
CA GLN A 9 -27.60 45.44 -9.91
C GLN A 9 -28.79 44.62 -9.41
N ALA A 10 -28.96 43.42 -9.97
CA ALA A 10 -29.72 42.37 -9.31
C ALA A 10 -28.93 41.95 -8.05
N PRO A 11 -29.59 41.67 -6.91
CA PRO A 11 -28.90 41.15 -5.75
C PRO A 11 -28.26 39.80 -6.10
N LEU A 12 -26.99 39.63 -5.74
CA LEU A 12 -26.34 38.33 -5.69
C LEU A 12 -27.11 37.48 -4.67
N GLU A 13 -27.88 36.51 -5.15
CA GLU A 13 -28.40 35.44 -4.30
C GLU A 13 -27.21 34.68 -3.70
N ASP A 14 -27.17 34.69 -2.37
CA ASP A 14 -26.20 33.99 -1.54
C ASP A 14 -26.35 32.47 -1.77
N PRO A 15 -25.37 31.78 -2.40
CA PRO A 15 -25.46 30.35 -2.60
C PRO A 15 -25.16 29.66 -1.27
N ALA A 16 -26.23 29.36 -0.53
CA ALA A 16 -26.32 28.32 0.49
C ALA A 16 -25.03 28.10 1.30
N LEU A 17 -24.91 28.81 2.42
CA LEU A 17 -24.08 28.44 3.57
C LEU A 17 -24.46 27.04 4.09
N GLY A 18 -23.98 26.02 3.39
CA GLY A 18 -24.13 24.61 3.71
C GLY A 18 -22.84 23.89 3.37
N GLY A 19 -21.70 24.41 3.85
CA GLY A 19 -20.41 23.74 3.72
C GLY A 19 -20.45 22.43 4.50
N SER A 20 -20.76 21.32 3.83
CA SER A 20 -20.67 19.99 4.43
C SER A 20 -19.20 19.71 4.76
N ILE A 21 -18.89 19.63 6.06
CA ILE A 21 -17.59 19.13 6.54
C ILE A 21 -17.48 17.68 6.05
N ARG A 22 -16.54 17.42 5.15
CA ARG A 22 -16.24 16.07 4.70
C ARG A 22 -15.29 15.41 5.70
N HIS A 23 -15.72 14.31 6.29
CA HIS A 23 -14.85 13.46 7.08
C HIS A 23 -13.72 12.92 6.19
N ILE A 24 -12.47 13.16 6.58
CA ILE A 24 -11.30 12.52 5.97
C ILE A 24 -10.99 11.31 6.83
N GLU A 25 -10.88 10.14 6.21
CA GLU A 25 -10.55 8.91 6.93
C GLU A 25 -9.21 9.06 7.66
N GLU A 26 -9.21 8.74 8.96
CA GLU A 26 -8.04 8.88 9.81
C GLU A 26 -6.97 7.86 9.41
N LEU A 27 -5.73 8.34 9.26
CA LEU A 27 -4.58 7.47 8.99
C LEU A 27 -4.26 6.65 10.25
N ARG A 28 -4.32 5.33 10.14
CA ARG A 28 -4.00 4.40 11.24
C ARG A 28 -2.52 4.05 11.20
N LEU A 29 -1.70 4.96 11.72
CA LEU A 29 -0.25 4.78 11.82
C LEU A 29 0.14 4.15 13.17
N PHE A 30 1.06 3.20 13.14
CA PHE A 30 1.61 2.60 14.35
C PHE A 30 3.08 2.24 14.18
N GLU A 31 3.78 2.09 15.30
CA GLU A 31 5.14 1.59 15.35
C GLU A 31 5.12 0.18 15.94
N LEU A 32 5.96 -0.69 15.39
CA LEU A 32 6.20 -2.02 15.91
C LEU A 32 7.68 -2.34 15.71
N GLY A 33 8.38 -2.62 16.81
CA GLY A 33 9.84 -2.67 16.79
C GLY A 33 10.43 -1.30 16.43
N ASP A 34 11.29 -1.27 15.42
CA ASP A 34 11.96 -0.08 14.87
C ASP A 34 11.30 0.44 13.58
N ALA A 35 10.17 -0.14 13.17
CA ALA A 35 9.51 0.17 11.91
C ALA A 35 8.16 0.87 12.11
N ARG A 36 7.87 1.79 11.19
CA ARG A 36 6.57 2.45 11.05
C ARG A 36 5.67 1.66 10.10
N TYR A 37 4.38 1.62 10.43
CA TYR A 37 3.38 0.89 9.66
C TYR A 37 2.11 1.72 9.46
N LEU A 38 1.42 1.39 8.36
CA LEU A 38 0.05 1.78 8.08
C LEU A 38 -0.86 0.56 8.24
N ALA A 39 -1.93 0.71 9.02
CA ALA A 39 -3.01 -0.26 9.12
C ALA A 39 -4.16 0.13 8.17
N VAL A 40 -4.39 -0.65 7.12
CA VAL A 40 -5.50 -0.41 6.18
C VAL A 40 -6.67 -1.32 6.53
N PRO A 41 -7.86 -0.77 6.89
CA PRO A 41 -9.02 -1.58 7.24
C PRO A 41 -9.47 -2.48 6.10
N LEU A 42 -9.87 -3.72 6.42
CA LEU A 42 -10.56 -4.58 5.46
C LEU A 42 -12.00 -4.09 5.25
N ALA A 43 -12.54 -4.33 4.06
CA ALA A 43 -13.88 -3.89 3.69
C ALA A 43 -14.97 -4.60 4.52
N ARG A 44 -14.78 -5.89 4.85
CA ARG A 44 -15.67 -6.63 5.75
C ARG A 44 -15.11 -6.70 7.16
N THR A 45 -15.98 -6.45 8.15
CA THR A 45 -15.67 -6.74 9.55
C THR A 45 -15.48 -8.24 9.72
N VAL A 46 -14.27 -8.65 10.11
CA VAL A 46 -13.98 -10.02 10.51
C VAL A 46 -14.18 -10.12 12.01
N GLN A 47 -15.14 -10.96 12.43
CA GLN A 47 -15.31 -11.30 13.84
C GLN A 47 -14.27 -12.34 14.20
N LEU A 48 -13.22 -11.92 14.90
CA LEU A 48 -12.20 -12.81 15.44
C LEU A 48 -12.57 -13.12 16.90
N PRO A 49 -12.89 -14.38 17.23
CA PRO A 49 -13.20 -14.78 18.60
C PRO A 49 -12.00 -14.47 19.52
N SER A 50 -12.30 -14.07 20.76
CA SER A 50 -11.31 -14.03 21.84
C SER A 50 -10.15 -13.04 21.68
N ILE A 51 -10.28 -12.03 20.82
CA ILE A 51 -9.36 -10.88 20.89
C ILE A 51 -9.66 -10.12 22.18
N ALA A 52 -8.82 -10.32 23.20
CA ALA A 52 -8.91 -9.57 24.43
C ALA A 52 -8.74 -8.08 24.12
N GLU A 53 -9.69 -7.23 24.54
CA GLU A 53 -9.56 -5.78 24.39
C GLU A 53 -8.29 -5.32 25.10
N THR A 54 -7.32 -4.78 24.36
CA THR A 54 -6.15 -4.14 24.95
C THR A 54 -6.49 -2.71 25.36
N PRO A 55 -5.82 -2.16 26.39
CA PRO A 55 -6.01 -0.76 26.79
C PRO A 55 -5.76 0.24 25.65
N THR A 56 -4.93 -0.13 24.67
CA THR A 56 -4.60 0.69 23.50
C THR A 56 -5.59 0.53 22.35
N GLY A 57 -6.48 -0.48 22.39
CA GLY A 57 -7.36 -0.84 21.28
C GLY A 57 -6.63 -1.40 20.05
N LYS A 58 -5.33 -1.71 20.17
CA LYS A 58 -4.46 -2.19 19.07
C LYS A 58 -3.77 -3.48 19.44
N ILE A 59 -3.81 -4.47 18.55
CA ILE A 59 -3.23 -5.80 18.75
C ILE A 59 -2.60 -6.26 17.44
N SER A 60 -1.31 -6.61 17.46
CA SER A 60 -0.65 -7.23 16.30
C SER A 60 -1.17 -8.65 16.13
N VAL A 61 -1.50 -9.04 14.90
CA VAL A 61 -2.07 -10.36 14.60
C VAL A 61 -1.40 -10.92 13.36
N THR A 62 -0.97 -12.18 13.39
CA THR A 62 -0.62 -12.92 12.18
C THR A 62 -1.79 -13.80 11.78
N VAL A 63 -2.29 -13.64 10.56
CA VAL A 63 -3.31 -14.52 9.98
C VAL A 63 -2.61 -15.60 9.16
N VAL A 64 -3.03 -16.84 9.34
CA VAL A 64 -2.48 -18.02 8.64
C VAL A 64 -3.62 -18.78 7.98
N LEU A 65 -3.74 -18.69 6.65
CA LEU A 65 -4.68 -19.54 5.92
C LEU A 65 -4.06 -20.93 5.78
N THR A 66 -4.82 -21.95 6.18
CA THR A 66 -4.41 -23.34 6.02
C THR A 66 -4.92 -23.87 4.68
N PRO A 67 -4.07 -24.52 3.86
CA PRO A 67 -4.51 -25.16 2.63
C PRO A 67 -5.64 -26.18 2.86
N GLN A 68 -6.50 -26.36 1.86
CA GLN A 68 -7.64 -27.27 1.98
C GLN A 68 -7.17 -28.71 2.21
N GLY A 69 -7.69 -29.35 3.26
CA GLY A 69 -7.31 -30.73 3.64
C GLY A 69 -5.97 -30.84 4.39
N GLN A 70 -5.33 -29.72 4.69
CA GLN A 70 -4.11 -29.69 5.51
C GLN A 70 -4.44 -29.23 6.94
N ILE A 71 -4.08 -30.06 7.91
CA ILE A 71 -4.13 -29.70 9.33
C ILE A 71 -2.76 -29.11 9.71
N PRO A 72 -2.69 -27.85 10.18
CA PRO A 72 -1.43 -27.24 10.59
C PRO A 72 -0.85 -28.01 11.79
N ASN A 73 0.40 -28.47 11.66
CA ASN A 73 1.18 -29.07 12.76
C ASN A 73 2.42 -28.22 13.06
N GLN A 74 3.09 -28.48 14.18
CA GLN A 74 4.22 -27.67 14.68
C GLN A 74 5.30 -27.47 13.62
N THR A 75 5.73 -28.55 12.96
CA THR A 75 6.75 -28.50 11.90
C THR A 75 6.32 -27.64 10.72
N TRP A 76 5.06 -27.74 10.29
CA TRP A 76 4.56 -26.95 9.18
C TRP A 76 4.52 -25.46 9.53
N VAL A 77 4.01 -25.11 10.73
CA VAL A 77 3.97 -23.72 11.19
C VAL A 77 5.37 -23.13 11.31
N ASP A 78 6.29 -23.87 11.91
CA ASP A 78 7.68 -23.44 12.07
C ASP A 78 8.36 -23.17 10.72
N ASN A 79 8.15 -24.05 9.74
CA ASN A 79 8.74 -23.88 8.41
C ASN A 79 8.17 -22.63 7.72
N ASN A 80 6.86 -22.42 7.78
CA ASN A 80 6.23 -21.22 7.18
C ASN A 80 6.74 -19.94 7.84
N PHE A 81 6.76 -19.87 9.17
CA PHE A 81 7.20 -18.65 9.85
C PHE A 81 8.69 -18.36 9.65
N LYS A 82 9.54 -19.38 9.62
CA LYS A 82 10.96 -19.21 9.26
C LYS A 82 11.12 -18.70 7.84
N GLU A 83 10.34 -19.23 6.89
CA GLU A 83 10.36 -18.78 5.50
C GLU A 83 9.86 -17.34 5.37
N TRP A 84 8.75 -16.99 6.02
CA TRP A 84 8.19 -15.63 6.00
C TRP A 84 9.18 -14.64 6.62
N TYR A 85 9.78 -14.97 7.76
CA TYR A 85 10.80 -14.13 8.38
C TYR A 85 12.04 -13.93 7.51
N ALA A 86 12.42 -14.94 6.71
CA ALA A 86 13.58 -14.85 5.82
C ALA A 86 13.29 -14.08 4.51
N SER A 87 12.03 -14.02 4.07
CA SER A 87 11.67 -13.53 2.73
C SER A 87 10.81 -12.26 2.73
N ASP A 88 10.24 -11.87 3.87
CA ASP A 88 9.30 -10.76 3.98
C ASP A 88 9.85 -9.65 4.87
N ASP A 89 10.10 -8.50 4.27
CA ASP A 89 10.61 -7.29 4.91
C ASP A 89 9.54 -6.47 5.66
N VAL A 90 8.27 -6.87 5.61
CA VAL A 90 7.15 -6.26 6.34
C VAL A 90 6.84 -7.06 7.61
N PHE A 91 6.97 -8.39 7.53
CA PHE A 91 6.69 -9.33 8.60
C PHE A 91 7.77 -9.27 9.69
N HIS A 92 7.40 -8.71 10.83
CA HIS A 92 8.24 -8.66 12.02
C HIS A 92 7.82 -9.74 13.04
N HIS A 93 8.77 -10.24 13.83
CA HIS A 93 8.52 -11.27 14.86
C HIS A 93 7.39 -10.87 15.83
N ASP A 94 7.27 -9.58 16.16
CA ASP A 94 6.23 -9.08 17.07
C ASP A 94 4.79 -9.21 16.53
N PHE A 95 4.61 -9.50 15.23
CA PHE A 95 3.30 -9.88 14.69
C PHE A 95 2.87 -11.29 15.14
N LEU A 96 3.79 -12.14 15.58
CA LEU A 96 3.51 -13.49 16.09
C LEU A 96 3.03 -13.50 17.55
N ALA A 97 2.93 -12.33 18.20
CA ALA A 97 2.36 -12.22 19.53
C ALA A 97 0.95 -12.82 19.59
N ASN A 98 0.16 -12.70 18.52
CA ASN A 98 -1.17 -13.26 18.42
C ASN A 98 -1.38 -13.89 17.04
N VAL A 99 -1.84 -15.14 16.99
CA VAL A 99 -1.96 -15.88 15.72
C VAL A 99 -3.37 -16.40 15.51
N VAL A 100 -3.92 -16.18 14.32
CA VAL A 100 -5.23 -16.68 13.91
C VAL A 100 -5.05 -17.64 12.75
N PHE A 101 -5.36 -18.92 12.99
CA PHE A 101 -5.46 -19.91 11.94
C PHE A 101 -6.83 -19.83 11.29
N VAL A 102 -6.86 -19.79 9.96
CA VAL A 102 -8.09 -19.80 9.17
C VAL A 102 -8.15 -21.14 8.45
N SER A 103 -9.04 -22.03 8.93
CA SER A 103 -9.13 -23.40 8.45
C SER A 103 -10.54 -23.81 8.02
N ALA A 104 -10.65 -24.94 7.32
CA ALA A 104 -11.95 -25.51 6.97
C ALA A 104 -12.70 -26.03 8.23
N GLU A 105 -11.95 -26.52 9.21
CA GLU A 105 -12.48 -26.97 10.51
C GLU A 105 -12.47 -25.81 11.51
N THR A 106 -13.48 -25.76 12.39
CA THR A 106 -13.61 -24.71 13.41
C THR A 106 -12.48 -24.78 14.45
N GLU A 107 -12.04 -25.99 14.78
CA GLU A 107 -10.99 -26.31 15.76
C GLU A 107 -10.10 -27.43 15.19
N PRO A 108 -8.97 -27.12 14.52
CA PRO A 108 -8.04 -28.15 14.07
C PRO A 108 -7.53 -29.00 15.24
N ALA A 109 -7.52 -30.32 15.04
CA ALA A 109 -7.01 -31.28 16.01
C ALA A 109 -5.57 -30.90 16.44
N GLY A 110 -5.35 -30.76 17.76
CA GLY A 110 -4.02 -30.46 18.32
C GLY A 110 -3.74 -28.97 18.60
N LEU A 111 -4.74 -28.09 18.49
CA LEU A 111 -4.60 -26.66 18.81
C LEU A 111 -3.99 -26.35 20.18
N THR A 112 -4.29 -27.16 21.21
CA THR A 112 -3.67 -27.02 22.53
C THR A 112 -2.17 -27.26 22.49
N GLN A 113 -1.73 -28.37 21.87
CA GLN A 113 -0.31 -28.70 21.72
C GLN A 113 0.42 -27.69 20.80
N MET A 114 -0.27 -27.17 19.78
CA MET A 114 0.22 -26.08 18.97
C MET A 114 0.40 -24.80 19.79
N SER A 115 -0.59 -24.46 20.63
CA SER A 115 -0.57 -23.25 21.46
C SER A 115 0.63 -23.25 22.41
N ASP A 116 0.92 -24.38 23.05
CA ASP A 116 2.09 -24.52 23.93
C ASP A 116 3.41 -24.39 23.15
N HIS A 117 3.51 -25.04 21.98
CA HIS A 117 4.68 -24.89 21.10
C HIS A 117 4.90 -23.46 20.63
N MET A 118 3.83 -22.79 20.21
CA MET A 118 3.84 -21.40 19.76
C MET A 118 4.29 -20.44 20.88
N ARG A 119 3.83 -20.67 22.11
CA ARG A 119 4.25 -19.90 23.28
C ARG A 119 5.75 -20.05 23.55
N HIS A 120 6.28 -21.27 23.46
CA HIS A 120 7.69 -21.55 23.76
C HIS A 120 8.65 -21.18 22.63
N THR A 121 8.27 -21.38 21.37
CA THR A 121 9.15 -21.22 20.20
C THR A 121 9.08 -19.81 19.61
N TRP A 122 7.89 -19.22 19.56
CA TRP A 122 7.61 -17.96 18.84
C TRP A 122 7.15 -16.83 19.77
N ASN A 123 7.21 -17.04 21.09
CA ASN A 123 6.74 -16.10 22.10
C ASN A 123 5.28 -15.63 21.87
N THR A 124 4.45 -16.50 21.30
CA THR A 124 3.04 -16.20 21.04
C THR A 124 2.26 -16.16 22.36
N SER A 125 1.55 -15.06 22.58
CA SER A 125 0.71 -14.87 23.77
C SER A 125 -0.55 -15.74 23.72
N TRP A 126 -1.19 -15.80 22.56
CA TRP A 126 -2.29 -16.72 22.27
C TRP A 126 -2.41 -17.01 20.77
N CYS A 127 -2.97 -18.17 20.44
CA CYS A 127 -3.43 -18.46 19.09
C CYS A 127 -4.84 -19.06 19.11
N THR A 128 -5.59 -18.85 18.03
CA THR A 128 -6.95 -19.35 17.88
C THR A 128 -7.20 -19.84 16.45
N SER A 129 -8.33 -20.50 16.23
CA SER A 129 -8.80 -20.89 14.90
C SER A 129 -10.17 -20.29 14.60
N VAL A 130 -10.39 -19.94 13.34
CA VAL A 130 -11.68 -19.52 12.81
C VAL A 130 -11.96 -20.27 11.50
N PRO A 131 -13.23 -20.59 11.22
CA PRO A 131 -13.57 -21.22 9.96
C PRO A 131 -13.34 -20.24 8.79
N GLN A 132 -12.97 -20.76 7.62
CA GLN A 132 -12.74 -19.96 6.41
C GLN A 132 -13.96 -19.11 6.01
N THR A 133 -15.17 -19.53 6.40
CA THR A 133 -16.42 -18.78 6.18
C THR A 133 -16.55 -17.51 7.03
N SER A 134 -15.77 -17.39 8.11
CA SER A 134 -15.75 -16.20 8.97
C SER A 134 -14.90 -15.06 8.41
N VAL A 135 -14.08 -15.31 7.38
CA VAL A 135 -13.21 -14.31 6.77
C VAL A 135 -13.65 -13.98 5.33
N GLY A 136 -13.41 -12.74 4.92
CA GLY A 136 -13.69 -12.30 3.55
C GLY A 136 -12.66 -12.82 2.52
N PRO A 137 -12.98 -12.78 1.22
CA PRO A 137 -12.04 -13.14 0.18
C PRO A 137 -10.79 -12.24 0.12
N GLU A 138 -10.82 -11.06 0.74
CA GLU A 138 -9.68 -10.15 0.87
C GLU A 138 -8.62 -10.59 1.90
N VAL A 139 -8.97 -11.53 2.79
CA VAL A 139 -8.07 -12.01 3.86
C VAL A 139 -7.06 -13.02 3.30
N SER A 140 -5.80 -12.85 3.68
CA SER A 140 -4.69 -13.68 3.26
C SER A 140 -3.69 -13.88 4.40
N SER A 141 -2.70 -14.74 4.16
CA SER A 141 -1.68 -15.00 5.17
C SER A 141 -0.76 -13.79 5.30
N GLY A 142 -0.37 -13.47 6.53
CA GLY A 142 0.59 -12.41 6.80
C GLY A 142 0.21 -11.49 7.97
N PRO A 143 0.85 -10.31 8.06
CA PRO A 143 0.72 -9.41 9.19
C PRO A 143 -0.52 -8.52 9.11
N TYR A 144 -1.23 -8.44 10.23
CA TYR A 144 -2.41 -7.62 10.46
C TYR A 144 -2.31 -6.90 11.81
N VAL A 145 -3.16 -5.90 11.98
CA VAL A 145 -3.46 -5.29 13.28
C VAL A 145 -4.95 -5.28 13.48
N PHE A 146 -5.40 -5.75 14.63
CA PHE A 146 -6.75 -5.47 15.09
C PHE A 146 -6.75 -4.09 15.75
N TRP A 147 -7.51 -3.16 15.18
CA TRP A 147 -7.56 -1.77 15.64
C TRP A 147 -9.03 -1.38 15.83
N ASN A 148 -9.43 -1.12 17.08
CA ASN A 148 -10.78 -0.69 17.47
C ASN A 148 -11.91 -1.53 16.84
N GLY A 149 -11.82 -2.86 16.95
CA GLY A 149 -12.87 -3.75 16.44
C GLY A 149 -12.74 -4.13 14.95
N GLN A 150 -11.71 -3.64 14.27
CA GLN A 150 -11.50 -3.90 12.83
C GLN A 150 -10.15 -4.53 12.56
N LEU A 151 -10.17 -5.62 11.79
CA LEU A 151 -8.95 -6.21 11.25
C LEU A 151 -8.42 -5.33 10.11
N CYS A 152 -7.16 -4.94 10.21
CA CYS A 152 -6.48 -4.07 9.27
C CYS A 152 -5.23 -4.77 8.73
N LYS A 153 -5.02 -4.76 7.41
CA LYS A 153 -3.79 -5.27 6.81
C LYS A 153 -2.65 -4.31 7.11
N ALA A 154 -1.51 -4.83 7.54
CA ALA A 154 -0.33 -4.03 7.84
C ALA A 154 0.51 -3.79 6.58
N TYR A 155 0.91 -2.54 6.38
CA TYR A 155 1.85 -2.11 5.34
C TYR A 155 3.02 -1.45 6.05
N ARG A 156 4.25 -1.88 5.80
CA ARG A 156 5.42 -1.17 6.31
C ARG A 156 5.58 0.14 5.56
N LEU A 157 5.97 1.19 6.27
CA LEU A 157 6.24 2.49 5.69
C LEU A 157 7.74 2.63 5.44
N TYR A 158 8.10 2.78 4.17
CA TYR A 158 9.47 3.08 3.75
C TYR A 158 9.56 4.50 3.23
N ASP A 159 10.68 5.17 3.50
CA ASP A 159 10.94 6.50 2.97
C ASP A 159 11.41 6.46 1.52
N ASP A 160 10.87 7.35 0.69
CA ASP A 160 11.33 7.61 -0.67
C ASP A 160 12.61 8.48 -0.65
N THR A 161 13.71 7.92 -0.15
CA THR A 161 15.00 8.62 0.04
C THR A 161 15.57 9.20 -1.25
N ASN A 162 15.37 8.53 -2.38
CA ASN A 162 15.80 8.99 -3.70
C ASN A 162 14.78 9.92 -4.37
N GLN A 163 13.67 10.23 -3.69
CA GLN A 163 12.59 11.07 -4.21
C GLN A 163 12.14 10.64 -5.61
N ALA A 164 12.00 9.33 -5.82
CA ALA A 164 11.67 8.73 -7.09
C ALA A 164 10.17 8.74 -7.39
N PHE A 165 9.33 8.92 -6.37
CA PHE A 165 7.88 8.87 -6.50
C PHE A 165 7.28 10.28 -6.63
N ILE A 166 6.23 10.38 -7.45
CA ILE A 166 5.30 11.51 -7.43
C ILE A 166 4.33 11.35 -6.25
N VAL A 167 3.83 10.13 -6.07
CA VAL A 167 2.87 9.81 -5.01
C VAL A 167 2.93 8.33 -4.63
N GLY A 168 2.91 8.06 -3.32
CA GLY A 168 2.64 6.72 -2.78
C GLY A 168 1.14 6.42 -2.73
N THR A 169 0.76 5.18 -2.97
CA THR A 169 -0.65 4.77 -3.03
C THR A 169 -1.04 3.87 -1.88
N LYS A 170 -2.32 3.92 -1.52
CA LYS A 170 -2.98 2.89 -0.72
C LYS A 170 -4.27 2.44 -1.41
N PRO A 171 -4.66 1.16 -1.26
CA PRO A 171 -5.94 0.69 -1.78
C PRO A 171 -7.09 1.34 -1.01
N LYS A 172 -8.19 1.61 -1.71
CA LYS A 172 -9.45 1.99 -1.06
C LYS A 172 -10.11 0.74 -0.47
N THR A 173 -11.04 0.95 0.46
CA THR A 173 -11.98 -0.09 0.90
C THR A 173 -12.93 -0.51 -0.23
N SER A 174 -13.19 0.39 -1.17
CA SER A 174 -13.83 0.14 -2.46
C SER A 174 -12.81 -0.25 -3.55
N THR A 175 -13.21 -0.22 -4.82
CA THR A 175 -12.26 -0.32 -5.94
C THR A 175 -11.36 0.92 -6.03
N GLY A 176 -10.18 0.73 -6.63
CA GLY A 176 -9.22 1.78 -6.95
C GLY A 176 -8.26 2.15 -5.82
N PHE A 177 -7.56 3.27 -6.03
CA PHE A 177 -6.49 3.74 -5.18
C PHE A 177 -6.73 5.17 -4.71
N GLU A 178 -6.03 5.54 -3.65
CA GLU A 178 -5.91 6.91 -3.19
C GLU A 178 -4.47 7.26 -2.82
N ASN A 179 -4.22 8.57 -2.75
CA ASN A 179 -2.95 9.11 -2.30
C ASN A 179 -2.77 8.79 -0.81
N LEU A 180 -1.64 8.17 -0.47
CA LEU A 180 -1.30 7.79 0.89
C LEU A 180 -1.16 9.00 1.84
N ARG A 181 -0.62 10.12 1.36
CA ARG A 181 -0.45 11.38 2.12
C ARG A 181 0.26 11.19 3.48
N VAL A 182 1.32 10.39 3.51
CA VAL A 182 2.18 10.21 4.68
C VAL A 182 3.56 10.77 4.38
N SER A 183 4.06 11.64 5.26
CA SER A 183 5.44 12.14 5.20
C SER A 183 6.42 11.10 5.75
N GLY A 184 7.59 11.04 5.13
CA GLY A 184 8.74 10.32 5.65
C GLY A 184 9.33 10.95 6.91
N ASP A 185 10.36 10.31 7.42
CA ASP A 185 11.15 10.80 8.55
C ASP A 185 12.01 12.00 8.12
N PHE A 186 12.44 12.03 6.85
CA PHE A 186 13.10 13.20 6.28
C PHE A 186 12.07 14.23 5.77
N TYR A 187 12.30 15.52 6.02
CA TYR A 187 11.29 16.57 5.81
C TYR A 187 10.76 16.73 4.38
N THR A 188 11.45 16.17 3.38
CA THR A 188 11.07 16.26 1.97
C THR A 188 10.70 14.90 1.36
N THR A 189 10.72 13.81 2.13
CA THR A 189 10.44 12.47 1.60
C THR A 189 8.99 12.09 1.80
N LEU A 190 8.49 11.28 0.87
CA LEU A 190 7.22 10.57 1.03
C LEU A 190 7.48 9.28 1.81
N SER A 191 6.55 8.86 2.65
CA SER A 191 6.49 7.46 3.05
C SER A 191 5.65 6.68 2.04
N LEU A 192 6.06 5.46 1.75
CA LEU A 192 5.42 4.53 0.82
C LEU A 192 4.90 3.32 1.61
N ALA A 193 3.63 2.97 1.40
CA ALA A 193 3.00 1.82 2.04
C ALA A 193 3.34 0.55 1.26
N VAL A 194 4.23 -0.25 1.83
CA VAL A 194 4.74 -1.49 1.24
C VAL A 194 4.05 -2.69 1.90
N PRO A 195 3.31 -3.51 1.13
CA PRO A 195 2.60 -4.68 1.65
C PRO A 195 3.52 -5.89 1.80
N SER A 196 3.15 -6.81 2.68
CA SER A 196 3.81 -8.12 2.80
C SER A 196 3.88 -8.87 1.44
N ARG A 197 5.03 -9.53 1.23
CA ARG A 197 5.38 -10.49 0.16
C ARG A 197 4.84 -11.89 0.40
N ILE A 198 4.42 -12.22 1.63
CA ILE A 198 3.89 -13.54 1.98
C ILE A 198 2.84 -13.96 0.93
N PRO A 199 3.08 -15.10 0.24
CA PRO A 199 2.22 -15.56 -0.84
C PRO A 199 0.76 -15.65 -0.39
N GLN A 200 -0.12 -15.10 -1.23
CA GLN A 200 -1.54 -15.17 -1.00
C GLN A 200 -1.98 -16.54 -1.54
N ASP A 201 -2.17 -17.53 -0.68
CA ASP A 201 -2.39 -18.93 -1.08
C ASP A 201 -3.74 -19.17 -1.79
N ARG A 202 -3.87 -18.67 -3.03
CA ARG A 202 -5.11 -18.71 -3.82
C ARG A 202 -4.85 -18.85 -5.33
N SER A 203 -4.67 -20.12 -5.72
CA SER A 203 -4.75 -20.67 -7.09
C SER A 203 -3.63 -20.26 -8.08
N ALA A 204 -3.46 -21.07 -9.12
CA ALA A 204 -2.53 -20.84 -10.23
C ALA A 204 -2.81 -19.56 -11.07
N MET A 205 -3.88 -18.78 -10.77
CA MET A 205 -4.29 -17.61 -11.56
C MET A 205 -3.63 -16.28 -11.16
N ARG A 206 -2.74 -16.25 -10.15
CA ARG A 206 -2.07 -15.03 -9.68
C ARG A 206 -0.53 -15.18 -9.68
N PRO A 207 0.10 -15.23 -10.86
CA PRO A 207 1.53 -15.54 -10.98
C PRO A 207 2.47 -14.45 -10.45
N LEU A 208 1.96 -13.25 -10.15
CA LEU A 208 2.74 -12.12 -9.62
C LEU A 208 2.42 -11.82 -8.15
N ASP A 209 1.75 -12.75 -7.45
CA ASP A 209 1.49 -12.59 -6.01
C ASP A 209 2.79 -12.38 -5.22
N GLY A 210 2.74 -11.46 -4.27
CA GLY A 210 3.90 -11.04 -3.49
C GLY A 210 4.83 -10.06 -4.19
N LEU A 211 4.73 -9.89 -5.52
CA LEU A 211 5.53 -8.89 -6.23
C LEU A 211 4.95 -7.49 -6.06
N ARG A 212 5.84 -6.50 -5.96
CA ARG A 212 5.57 -5.09 -5.73
C ARG A 212 6.10 -4.27 -6.89
N PHE A 213 5.30 -3.34 -7.39
CA PHE A 213 5.68 -2.55 -8.54
C PHE A 213 5.23 -1.09 -8.45
N ALA A 214 5.87 -0.25 -9.24
CA ALA A 214 5.50 1.15 -9.41
C ALA A 214 5.45 1.50 -10.89
N VAL A 215 4.72 2.56 -11.24
CA VAL A 215 4.50 2.92 -12.65
C VAL A 215 4.86 4.38 -12.88
N LYS A 216 5.43 4.68 -14.05
CA LYS A 216 5.66 6.07 -14.49
C LYS A 216 4.36 6.87 -14.43
N ASP A 217 4.42 8.13 -13.99
CA ASP A 217 3.24 9.00 -13.80
C ASP A 217 2.62 9.54 -15.12
N VAL A 218 2.34 8.62 -16.04
CA VAL A 218 1.58 8.76 -17.28
C VAL A 218 0.53 7.66 -17.43
N PHE A 219 0.66 6.58 -16.66
CA PHE A 219 -0.36 5.53 -16.58
C PHE A 219 -1.50 6.01 -15.69
N GLU A 220 -2.72 5.94 -16.19
CA GLU A 220 -3.92 6.22 -15.40
C GLU A 220 -4.11 5.15 -14.32
N ILE A 221 -4.40 5.56 -13.09
CA ILE A 221 -4.73 4.71 -11.96
C ILE A 221 -6.08 5.15 -11.41
N GLU A 222 -7.05 4.23 -11.31
CA GLU A 222 -8.41 4.54 -10.84
C GLU A 222 -8.38 5.30 -9.51
N GLY A 223 -8.98 6.49 -9.48
CA GLY A 223 -9.06 7.35 -8.30
C GLY A 223 -7.90 8.33 -8.12
N LEU A 224 -6.83 8.23 -8.92
CA LEU A 224 -5.69 9.16 -8.89
C LEU A 224 -5.71 10.11 -10.08
N ARG A 225 -5.06 11.26 -9.92
CA ARG A 225 -4.80 12.24 -10.98
C ARG A 225 -3.39 12.04 -11.50
N THR A 226 -3.23 12.01 -12.81
CA THR A 226 -1.93 11.93 -13.48
C THR A 226 -1.32 13.34 -13.62
N THR A 227 -0.04 13.50 -13.29
CA THR A 227 0.67 14.78 -13.46
C THR A 227 1.37 14.89 -14.80
N ALA A 228 1.84 13.77 -15.37
CA ALA A 228 2.75 13.77 -16.51
C ALA A 228 3.97 14.69 -16.33
N GLY A 229 4.41 14.93 -15.08
CA GLY A 229 5.51 15.81 -14.74
C GLY A 229 5.19 17.31 -14.95
N CYS A 230 3.91 17.69 -15.07
CA CYS A 230 3.48 19.06 -15.31
C CYS A 230 2.36 19.48 -14.36
N ARG A 231 2.57 20.56 -13.59
CA ARG A 231 1.56 21.07 -12.63
C ARG A 231 0.34 21.67 -13.33
N ALA A 232 0.54 22.32 -14.48
CA ALA A 232 -0.58 22.84 -15.28
C ALA A 232 -1.48 21.71 -15.80
N TYR A 233 -0.86 20.62 -16.28
CA TYR A 233 -1.61 19.41 -16.66
C TYR A 233 -2.33 18.81 -15.46
N TYR A 234 -1.64 18.66 -14.31
CA TYR A 234 -2.25 18.19 -13.09
C TYR A 234 -3.48 19.03 -12.70
N SER A 235 -3.40 20.37 -12.73
CA SER A 235 -4.52 21.25 -12.40
C SER A 235 -5.76 21.04 -13.29
N LEU A 236 -5.57 20.66 -14.56
CA LEU A 236 -6.65 20.36 -15.51
C LEU A 236 -7.11 18.91 -15.44
N SER A 237 -6.28 18.00 -14.94
CA SER A 237 -6.58 16.58 -14.84
C SER A 237 -7.72 16.31 -13.86
N LYS A 238 -8.45 15.21 -14.08
CA LYS A 238 -9.44 14.67 -13.13
C LYS A 238 -8.95 13.31 -12.63
N PRO A 239 -9.41 12.84 -11.45
CA PRO A 239 -9.17 11.47 -11.05
C PRO A 239 -9.58 10.52 -12.17
N ALA A 240 -8.70 9.60 -12.55
CA ALA A 240 -9.00 8.63 -13.59
C ALA A 240 -10.16 7.74 -13.15
N SER A 241 -11.07 7.46 -14.09
CA SER A 241 -12.22 6.60 -13.84
C SER A 241 -11.89 5.11 -13.91
N LYS A 242 -10.73 4.77 -14.50
CA LYS A 242 -10.24 3.40 -14.66
C LYS A 242 -8.72 3.38 -14.60
N THR A 243 -8.18 2.24 -14.20
CA THR A 243 -6.76 1.94 -14.28
C THR A 243 -6.38 1.54 -15.70
N ALA A 244 -5.22 2.00 -16.19
CA ALA A 244 -4.70 1.69 -17.50
C ALA A 244 -4.62 0.15 -17.72
N PRO A 245 -4.99 -0.38 -18.91
CA PRO A 245 -5.11 -1.82 -19.10
C PRO A 245 -3.86 -2.65 -18.77
N THR A 246 -2.67 -2.12 -19.08
CA THR A 246 -1.40 -2.79 -18.72
C THR A 246 -1.19 -2.88 -17.22
N VAL A 247 -1.55 -1.82 -16.49
CA VAL A 247 -1.43 -1.80 -15.03
C VAL A 247 -2.49 -2.70 -14.38
N GLN A 248 -3.72 -2.68 -14.89
CA GLN A 248 -4.79 -3.54 -14.39
C GLN A 248 -4.44 -5.02 -14.54
N LYS A 249 -3.85 -5.44 -15.68
CA LYS A 249 -3.38 -6.82 -15.87
C LYS A 249 -2.38 -7.28 -14.82
N LEU A 250 -1.48 -6.39 -14.38
CA LEU A 250 -0.50 -6.71 -13.34
C LEU A 250 -1.17 -6.88 -11.98
N ILE A 251 -2.11 -5.99 -11.65
CA ILE A 251 -2.91 -6.07 -10.42
C ILE A 251 -3.75 -7.35 -10.40
N ASP A 252 -4.41 -7.67 -11.50
CA ASP A 252 -5.24 -8.90 -11.64
C ASP A 252 -4.38 -10.17 -11.51
N ALA A 253 -3.13 -10.11 -11.98
CA ALA A 253 -2.14 -11.18 -11.83
C ALA A 253 -1.51 -11.27 -10.42
N GLY A 254 -1.86 -10.35 -9.51
CA GLY A 254 -1.45 -10.38 -8.10
C GLY A 254 -0.39 -9.36 -7.69
N ALA A 255 0.19 -8.61 -8.63
CA ALA A 255 1.20 -7.61 -8.32
C ALA A 255 0.61 -6.43 -7.54
N GLN A 256 1.36 -5.90 -6.59
CA GLN A 256 0.92 -4.85 -5.68
C GLN A 256 1.50 -3.49 -6.08
N LEU A 257 0.63 -2.54 -6.42
CA LEU A 257 1.04 -1.19 -6.83
C LEU A 257 1.42 -0.33 -5.60
N ILE A 258 2.64 0.17 -5.59
CA ILE A 258 3.19 1.01 -4.50
C ILE A 258 2.96 2.50 -4.75
N GLY A 259 3.00 2.94 -6.01
CA GLY A 259 2.82 4.34 -6.35
C GLY A 259 3.16 4.70 -7.79
N THR A 260 3.13 5.99 -8.08
CA THR A 260 3.55 6.53 -9.38
C THR A 260 4.90 7.24 -9.28
N LEU A 261 5.69 7.12 -10.36
CA LEU A 261 7.10 7.50 -10.43
C LEU A 261 7.29 8.79 -11.22
N LYS A 262 8.27 9.58 -10.78
CA LYS A 262 8.68 10.81 -11.45
C LYS A 262 9.18 10.55 -12.87
N LEU A 263 9.05 11.57 -13.70
CA LEU A 263 9.37 11.55 -15.11
C LEU A 263 9.79 12.94 -15.58
N GLY A 264 10.51 12.99 -16.69
CA GLY A 264 10.72 14.24 -17.42
C GLY A 264 9.38 14.78 -17.95
N SER A 265 9.15 16.08 -17.77
CA SER A 265 7.86 16.73 -18.03
C SER A 265 7.32 16.40 -19.43
N LEU A 266 6.05 16.00 -19.52
CA LEU A 266 5.36 15.62 -20.75
C LEU A 266 6.10 14.57 -21.60
N ILE A 267 6.82 13.64 -20.93
CA ILE A 267 7.58 12.54 -21.57
C ILE A 267 8.76 13.09 -22.42
N THR A 268 9.18 14.32 -22.16
CA THR A 268 10.34 14.93 -22.84
C THR A 268 11.64 14.62 -22.10
N ARG A 269 12.76 14.85 -22.79
CA ARG A 269 14.08 14.82 -22.16
C ARG A 269 14.18 16.04 -21.24
N GLU A 270 14.53 15.78 -20.00
CA GLU A 270 14.76 16.79 -18.96
C GLU A 270 15.95 16.32 -18.11
N GLU A 271 16.88 17.23 -17.84
CA GLU A 271 17.96 17.03 -16.87
C GLU A 271 17.57 17.57 -15.49
N PRO A 272 18.24 17.12 -14.40
CA PRO A 272 17.90 17.55 -13.05
C PRO A 272 17.82 19.07 -12.84
N THR A 273 18.68 19.85 -13.50
CA THR A 273 18.69 21.32 -13.42
C THR A 273 17.56 21.98 -14.21
N GLU A 274 16.89 21.25 -15.08
CA GLU A 274 15.77 21.71 -15.92
C GLU A 274 14.41 21.41 -15.25
N SER A 275 14.35 20.41 -14.37
CA SER A 275 13.15 19.98 -13.65
C SER A 275 12.59 21.04 -12.70
N THR A 276 11.58 21.77 -13.19
CA THR A 276 11.00 22.94 -12.48
C THR A 276 9.72 22.61 -11.72
N ASP A 277 8.83 21.82 -12.31
CA ASP A 277 7.48 21.56 -11.74
C ASP A 277 7.51 20.48 -10.65
N TYR A 278 8.28 19.42 -10.90
CA TYR A 278 8.59 18.37 -9.93
C TYR A 278 10.09 18.12 -10.02
N GLN A 279 10.78 18.20 -8.89
CA GLN A 279 12.22 17.99 -8.85
C GLN A 279 12.60 16.58 -9.32
N ALA A 280 13.64 16.48 -10.14
CA ALA A 280 14.19 15.20 -10.59
C ALA A 280 14.53 14.27 -9.41
N PRO A 281 14.44 12.95 -9.60
CA PRO A 281 14.86 11.98 -8.59
C PRO A 281 16.38 11.98 -8.43
N PHE A 282 16.86 11.62 -7.24
CA PHE A 282 18.28 11.40 -6.98
C PHE A 282 18.71 10.04 -7.54
N ASN A 283 19.80 10.04 -8.31
CA ASN A 283 20.38 8.80 -8.80
C ASN A 283 21.04 8.03 -7.63
N PRO A 284 20.72 6.75 -7.40
CA PRO A 284 21.36 5.99 -6.32
C PRO A 284 22.88 5.80 -6.52
N ARG A 285 23.42 6.13 -7.70
CA ARG A 285 24.85 6.16 -7.99
C ARG A 285 25.42 7.57 -7.94
N GLY A 286 26.74 7.67 -7.75
CA GLY A 286 27.45 8.94 -7.74
C GLY A 286 26.94 9.89 -6.65
N ASP A 287 26.69 9.33 -5.46
CA ASP A 287 26.28 10.03 -4.24
C ASP A 287 24.99 10.87 -4.39
N GLY A 288 24.10 10.51 -5.33
CA GLY A 288 22.88 11.27 -5.60
C GLY A 288 23.01 12.31 -6.71
N TYR A 289 24.22 12.68 -7.11
CA TYR A 289 24.47 13.87 -7.94
C TYR A 289 24.60 13.59 -9.43
N GLN A 290 24.53 12.33 -9.86
CA GLN A 290 24.40 12.01 -11.28
C GLN A 290 22.95 12.15 -11.74
N SER A 291 22.76 12.41 -13.03
CA SER A 291 21.43 12.36 -13.65
C SER A 291 20.89 10.93 -13.60
N ALA A 292 19.64 10.76 -13.20
CA ALA A 292 18.91 9.49 -13.33
C ALA A 292 18.39 9.25 -14.77
N TRP A 293 18.71 10.17 -15.69
CA TRP A 293 18.29 10.22 -17.08
C TRP A 293 16.76 10.34 -17.26
N SER A 294 16.32 10.65 -18.47
CA SER A 294 14.92 10.96 -18.79
C SER A 294 14.43 10.18 -20.02
N SER A 295 13.12 10.02 -20.22
CA SER A 295 12.01 10.55 -19.42
C SER A 295 11.56 9.63 -18.28
N SER A 296 12.17 8.46 -18.10
CA SER A 296 11.77 7.47 -17.08
C SER A 296 12.74 7.42 -15.89
N GLY A 297 13.33 8.56 -15.52
CA GLY A 297 14.34 8.64 -14.47
C GLY A 297 13.86 8.19 -13.10
N GLY A 298 12.61 8.49 -12.72
CA GLY A 298 12.05 8.03 -11.45
C GLY A 298 11.96 6.52 -11.41
N SER A 299 11.61 5.88 -12.54
CA SER A 299 11.58 4.42 -12.65
C SER A 299 12.94 3.77 -12.47
N GLY A 300 13.97 4.34 -13.12
CA GLY A 300 15.35 3.85 -13.01
C GLY A 300 15.93 4.07 -11.61
N ALA A 301 15.69 5.25 -11.02
CA ALA A 301 16.14 5.56 -9.66
C ALA A 301 15.48 4.65 -8.62
N ALA A 302 14.15 4.46 -8.70
CA ALA A 302 13.42 3.64 -7.73
C ALA A 302 13.91 2.18 -7.72
N ILE A 303 13.98 1.54 -8.89
CA ILE A 303 14.36 0.12 -8.95
C ILE A 303 15.82 -0.13 -8.58
N ALA A 304 16.68 0.87 -8.76
CA ALA A 304 18.08 0.77 -8.37
C ALA A 304 18.35 1.14 -6.90
N ALA A 305 17.40 1.81 -6.22
CA ALA A 305 17.55 2.26 -4.84
C ALA A 305 16.82 1.38 -3.82
N TYR A 306 15.73 0.73 -4.21
CA TYR A 306 14.79 0.12 -3.27
C TYR A 306 14.70 -1.39 -3.43
N ASP A 307 15.32 -2.13 -2.51
CA ASP A 307 15.27 -3.61 -2.49
C ASP A 307 13.85 -4.16 -2.26
N TRP A 308 12.98 -3.36 -1.67
CA TRP A 308 11.58 -3.73 -1.45
C TRP A 308 10.70 -3.61 -2.69
N LEU A 309 11.20 -3.05 -3.81
CA LEU A 309 10.48 -2.87 -5.08
C LEU A 309 11.00 -3.84 -6.14
N ASP A 310 10.12 -4.65 -6.75
CA ASP A 310 10.55 -5.73 -7.65
C ASP A 310 10.71 -5.30 -9.11
N PHE A 311 9.84 -4.40 -9.59
CA PHE A 311 9.92 -3.89 -10.95
C PHE A 311 9.18 -2.57 -11.13
N THR A 312 9.44 -1.89 -12.25
CA THR A 312 8.74 -0.66 -12.64
C THR A 312 8.23 -0.74 -14.06
N ILE A 313 7.11 -0.07 -14.35
CA ILE A 313 6.54 0.03 -15.70
C ILE A 313 6.70 1.46 -16.22
N SER A 314 7.23 1.58 -17.44
CA SER A 314 7.60 2.85 -18.05
C SER A 314 7.23 2.92 -19.52
N THR A 315 7.42 4.09 -20.11
CA THR A 315 7.25 4.33 -21.54
C THR A 315 8.60 4.64 -22.19
N ASP A 316 8.73 4.25 -23.46
CA ASP A 316 9.83 4.63 -24.35
C ASP A 316 9.23 5.07 -25.69
N THR A 317 9.69 6.20 -26.21
CA THR A 317 9.13 6.84 -27.41
C THR A 317 10.14 7.09 -28.53
N LYS A 318 11.31 6.43 -28.55
CA LYS A 318 12.22 6.51 -29.71
C LYS A 318 12.14 5.29 -30.64
N LYS A 319 11.66 5.53 -31.86
CA LYS A 319 12.32 4.98 -33.06
C LYS A 319 13.53 5.90 -33.33
N GLY A 320 14.67 5.29 -33.66
CA GLY A 320 15.92 5.99 -33.95
C GLY A 320 15.82 7.07 -35.02
#